data_AF-A0A950RGF8-F1
#
_entry.id   AF-A0A950RGF8-F1
#
_cell.length_a   1.000
_cell.length_b   1.000
_cell.length_c   1.000
_cell.angle_alpha   90.00
_cell.angle_beta   90.00
_cell.angle_gamma   90.00
#
_symmetry.space_group_name_H-M   'P 1'
#
loop_
_entity.id
_entity.type
_entity.pdbx_description
1 polymer ?
#
loop_
_entity_poly.entity_id
_entity_poly.type
_entity_poly.pdbx_seq_one_letter_code
_entity_poly.pdbx_strand_id
1 'polypeptide(L)'
;MARSLIAVEFTAEHLALVQDFACGDESYEQDLADWIRQEAVPALLRGVKVWLYVTPQKAVVGYGSLAVTRWNYPDPSWKRTTLALIPAVAIQKPFWGKPDGPKEDRYSSQILDHL
;
A
#
# COMPACT_ATOMS: atom_id res chain seq x y z
N MET A 1 2.25 -19.74 8.67
CA MET A 1 1.84 -18.33 8.61
C MET A 1 0.33 -18.29 8.43
N ALA A 2 -0.39 -17.72 9.38
CA ALA A 2 -1.84 -17.56 9.26
C ALA A 2 -2.12 -16.18 8.64
N ARG A 3 -2.38 -16.14 7.32
CA ARG A 3 -2.82 -14.90 6.67
C ARG A 3 -4.20 -14.53 7.17
N SER A 4 -4.32 -13.32 7.71
CA SER A 4 -5.58 -12.78 8.26
C SER A 4 -6.10 -11.59 7.46
N LEU A 5 -5.27 -10.99 6.59
CA LEU A 5 -5.67 -9.91 5.72
C LEU A 5 -6.31 -10.42 4.42
N ILE A 6 -7.36 -9.74 4.00
CA ILE A 6 -7.99 -9.89 2.68
C ILE A 6 -7.55 -8.69 1.84
N ALA A 7 -6.96 -8.95 0.68
CA ALA A 7 -6.63 -7.91 -0.29
C ALA A 7 -7.85 -7.61 -1.18
N VAL A 8 -8.32 -6.37 -1.13
CA VAL A 8 -9.43 -5.87 -1.94
C VAL A 8 -8.87 -4.87 -2.94
N GLU A 9 -9.11 -5.09 -4.22
CA GLU A 9 -8.70 -4.13 -5.25
C GLU A 9 -9.42 -2.80 -5.05
N PHE A 10 -8.63 -1.73 -4.92
CA PHE A 10 -9.15 -0.39 -4.69
C PHE A 10 -9.70 0.19 -6.00
N THR A 11 -10.86 0.82 -5.86
CA THR A 11 -11.55 1.53 -6.95
C THR A 11 -12.04 2.86 -6.41
N ALA A 12 -12.50 3.77 -7.28
CA ALA A 12 -13.03 5.06 -6.86
C ALA A 12 -14.20 4.95 -5.85
N GLU A 13 -14.96 3.86 -5.88
CA GLU A 13 -16.07 3.60 -4.95
C GLU A 13 -15.61 3.39 -3.50
N HIS A 14 -14.36 2.95 -3.32
CA HIS A 14 -13.78 2.71 -2.00
C HIS A 14 -13.18 3.97 -1.37
N LEU A 15 -13.18 5.12 -2.05
CA LEU A 15 -12.54 6.35 -1.59
C LEU A 15 -13.04 6.81 -0.21
N ALA A 16 -14.33 6.61 0.07
CA ALA A 16 -14.93 6.95 1.36
C ALA A 16 -14.35 6.14 2.54
N LEU A 17 -13.84 4.93 2.29
CA LEU A 17 -13.31 4.02 3.32
C LEU A 17 -11.92 4.42 3.82
N VAL A 18 -11.27 5.38 3.15
CA VAL A 18 -9.89 5.80 3.44
C VAL A 18 -9.78 7.29 3.78
N GLN A 19 -10.89 8.02 3.86
CA GLN A 19 -10.86 9.46 4.12
C GLN A 19 -10.31 9.81 5.51
N ASP A 20 -10.46 8.92 6.48
CA ASP A 20 -9.92 9.03 7.83
C ASP A 20 -8.58 8.30 8.00
N PHE A 21 -7.97 7.82 6.91
CA PHE A 21 -6.72 7.08 6.98
C PHE A 21 -5.60 7.96 7.54
N ALA A 22 -4.91 7.44 8.55
CA ALA A 22 -3.77 8.07 9.20
C ALA A 22 -2.72 7.01 9.54
N CYS A 23 -1.47 7.26 9.15
CA CYS A 23 -0.35 6.34 9.31
C CYS A 23 0.88 7.03 9.92
N GLY A 24 0.66 7.82 10.96
CA GLY A 24 1.73 8.48 11.70
C GLY A 24 1.67 10.01 11.62
N ASP A 25 2.69 10.68 12.15
CA ASP A 25 2.73 12.13 12.33
C ASP A 25 3.92 12.80 11.63
N GLU A 26 4.90 12.03 11.15
CA GLU A 26 6.04 12.54 10.36
C GLU A 26 5.58 13.01 8.97
N SER A 27 6.33 13.92 8.33
CA SER A 27 5.89 14.50 7.04
C SER A 27 5.66 13.43 5.96
N TYR A 28 6.54 12.43 5.86
CA TYR A 28 6.41 11.34 4.90
C TYR A 28 5.24 10.40 5.23
N GLU A 29 4.82 10.32 6.51
CA GLU A 29 3.66 9.55 6.96
C GLU A 29 2.37 10.27 6.58
N GLN A 30 2.34 11.60 6.72
CA GLN A 30 1.23 12.43 6.28
C GLN A 30 1.10 12.39 4.75
N ASP A 31 2.20 12.47 4.02
CA ASP A 31 2.21 12.37 2.55
C ASP A 31 1.62 11.03 2.07
N LEU A 32 1.94 9.91 2.76
CA LEU A 32 1.34 8.61 2.46
C LEU A 32 -0.16 8.60 2.76
N ALA A 33 -0.57 9.13 3.91
CA ALA A 33 -1.99 9.24 4.24
C ALA A 33 -2.76 10.11 3.23
N ASP A 34 -2.19 11.23 2.79
CA ASP A 34 -2.76 12.11 1.76
C ASP A 34 -2.81 11.42 0.39
N TRP A 35 -1.79 10.64 0.06
CA TRP A 35 -1.73 9.91 -1.20
C TRP A 35 -2.94 8.99 -1.40
N ILE A 36 -3.29 8.17 -0.40
CA ILE A 36 -4.45 7.27 -0.52
C ILE A 36 -5.78 8.03 -0.53
N ARG A 37 -5.85 9.19 0.13
CA ARG A 37 -7.04 10.04 0.23
C ARG A 37 -7.32 10.86 -1.02
N GLN A 38 -6.29 11.22 -1.79
CA GLN A 38 -6.39 12.22 -2.85
C GLN A 38 -5.83 11.71 -4.19
N GLU A 39 -4.69 11.02 -4.17
CA GLU A 39 -3.91 10.70 -5.37
C GLU A 39 -4.12 9.27 -5.88
N ALA A 40 -4.63 8.35 -5.05
CA ALA A 40 -4.84 6.97 -5.45
C ALA A 40 -5.79 6.84 -6.64
N VAL A 41 -6.91 7.57 -6.66
CA VAL A 41 -7.87 7.51 -7.78
C VAL A 41 -7.26 8.01 -9.09
N PRO A 42 -6.61 9.20 -9.15
CA PRO A 42 -5.81 9.60 -10.32
C PRO A 42 -4.73 8.58 -10.70
N ALA A 43 -4.10 7.92 -9.74
CA ALA A 43 -3.06 6.93 -10.00
C ALA A 43 -3.62 5.67 -10.70
N LEU A 44 -4.85 5.25 -10.40
CA LEU A 44 -5.51 4.14 -11.12
C LEU A 44 -5.58 4.41 -12.63
N LEU A 45 -5.91 5.65 -13.02
CA LEU A 45 -5.97 6.06 -14.43
C LEU A 45 -4.61 6.01 -15.13
N ARG A 46 -3.51 6.08 -14.37
CA ARG A 46 -2.13 5.95 -14.85
C ARG A 46 -1.64 4.49 -14.87
N GLY A 47 -2.51 3.54 -14.55
CA GLY A 47 -2.19 2.10 -14.53
C GLY A 47 -1.53 1.62 -13.24
N VAL A 48 -1.58 2.40 -12.16
CA VAL A 48 -1.19 1.92 -10.82
C VAL A 48 -2.28 1.00 -10.30
N LYS A 49 -1.91 -0.18 -9.81
CA LYS A 49 -2.80 -1.07 -9.08
C LYS A 49 -2.71 -0.73 -7.60
N VAL A 50 -3.85 -0.67 -6.92
CA VAL A 50 -3.91 -0.35 -5.49
C VAL A 50 -4.80 -1.39 -4.82
N TRP A 51 -4.39 -1.84 -3.63
CA TRP A 51 -5.18 -2.75 -2.80
C TRP A 51 -5.38 -2.14 -1.42
N LEU A 52 -6.60 -2.29 -0.89
CA LEU A 52 -6.88 -2.14 0.52
C LEU A 52 -6.72 -3.50 1.20
N TYR A 53 -6.06 -3.52 2.34
CA TYR A 53 -5.93 -4.71 3.15
C TYR A 53 -6.88 -4.61 4.33
N VAL A 54 -7.83 -5.54 4.42
CA VAL A 54 -8.89 -5.51 5.42
C VAL A 54 -8.85 -6.75 6.30
N THR A 55 -9.25 -6.58 7.56
CA THR A 55 -9.52 -7.72 8.45
C THR A 55 -10.82 -8.43 8.03
N PRO A 56 -11.10 -9.65 8.54
CA PRO A 56 -12.40 -10.31 8.33
C PRO A 56 -13.60 -9.48 8.86
N GLN A 57 -13.35 -8.59 9.82
CA GLN A 57 -14.33 -7.65 10.36
C GLN A 57 -14.48 -6.38 9.51
N LYS A 58 -13.87 -6.34 8.31
CA LYS A 58 -13.90 -5.23 7.35
C LYS A 58 -13.23 -3.95 7.85
N ALA A 59 -12.34 -4.04 8.84
CA ALA A 59 -11.52 -2.89 9.23
C ALA A 59 -10.38 -2.72 8.23
N VAL A 60 -10.18 -1.50 7.70
CA VAL A 60 -9.03 -1.17 6.85
C VAL A 60 -7.78 -1.16 7.72
N VAL A 61 -6.81 -2.01 7.38
CA VAL A 61 -5.53 -2.11 8.09
C VAL A 61 -4.47 -1.29 7.42
N GLY A 62 -4.50 -1.20 6.10
CA GLY A 62 -3.48 -0.54 5.30
C GLY A 62 -3.82 -0.59 3.83
N TYR A 63 -2.93 -0.06 3.02
CA TYR A 63 -3.00 -0.16 1.57
C TYR A 63 -1.60 -0.39 1.00
N GLY A 64 -1.58 -0.88 -0.24
CA GLY A 64 -0.35 -1.06 -1.01
C GLY A 64 -0.64 -0.80 -2.48
N SER A 65 0.38 -0.39 -3.21
CA SER A 65 0.27 -0.09 -4.63
C SER A 65 1.40 -0.68 -5.43
N LEU A 66 1.13 -1.01 -6.69
CA LEU A 66 2.11 -1.56 -7.62
C LEU A 66 1.98 -0.86 -8.97
N ALA A 67 3.10 -0.45 -9.52
CA ALA A 67 3.20 0.18 -10.82
C ALA A 67 4.34 -0.41 -11.64
N VAL A 68 4.28 -0.19 -12.95
CA VAL A 68 5.36 -0.52 -13.87
C VAL A 68 6.04 0.78 -14.31
N THR A 69 7.36 0.82 -14.23
CA THR A 69 8.17 1.97 -14.65
C THR A 69 9.30 1.55 -15.59
N ARG A 70 9.90 2.51 -16.30
CA ARG A 70 11.04 2.27 -17.22
C ARG A 70 12.23 3.14 -16.89
N TRP A 71 13.26 2.54 -16.31
CA TRP A 71 14.45 3.22 -15.80
C TRP A 71 15.72 2.56 -16.32
N ASN A 72 16.81 3.32 -16.39
CA ASN A 72 18.14 2.77 -16.60
C ASN A 72 18.59 2.18 -15.25
N TYR A 73 18.68 0.85 -15.16
CA TYR A 73 18.99 0.14 -13.93
C TYR A 73 19.84 -1.11 -14.22
N PRO A 74 20.86 -1.41 -13.39
CA PRO A 74 21.30 -0.66 -12.21
C PRO A 74 22.16 0.58 -12.54
N ASP A 75 22.64 0.72 -13.78
CA ASP A 75 23.53 1.80 -14.19
C ASP A 75 22.81 2.81 -15.12
N PRO A 76 22.98 4.14 -14.92
CA PRO A 76 22.36 5.17 -15.75
C PRO A 76 22.69 5.11 -17.25
N SER A 77 23.81 4.49 -17.63
CA SER A 77 24.24 4.31 -19.02
C SER A 77 23.56 3.12 -19.72
N TRP A 78 22.89 2.25 -18.97
CA TRP A 78 22.23 1.07 -19.52
C TRP A 78 20.91 1.42 -20.21
N LYS A 79 20.42 0.50 -21.04
CA LYS A 79 19.11 0.64 -21.68
C LYS A 79 17.99 0.65 -20.63
N ARG A 80 16.98 1.49 -20.83
CA ARG A 80 15.76 1.47 -20.01
C ARG A 80 15.16 0.07 -19.98
N THR A 81 15.06 -0.49 -18.79
CA THR A 81 14.40 -1.76 -18.53
C THR A 81 13.08 -1.52 -17.80
N THR A 82 12.15 -2.44 -17.97
CA THR A 82 10.87 -2.43 -17.26
C THR A 82 11.09 -2.91 -15.83
N LEU A 83 10.66 -2.13 -14.84
CA LEU A 83 10.75 -2.44 -13.42
C LEU A 83 9.36 -2.44 -12.78
N ALA A 84 9.17 -3.32 -11.80
CA ALA A 84 8.08 -3.20 -10.84
C ALA A 84 8.48 -2.20 -9.74
N LEU A 85 7.55 -1.37 -9.33
CA LEU A 85 7.72 -0.36 -8.29
C LEU A 85 6.54 -0.44 -7.34
N ILE A 86 6.78 -0.26 -6.04
CA ILE A 86 5.76 0.00 -5.02
C ILE A 86 5.73 1.52 -4.78
N PRO A 87 4.79 2.28 -5.37
CA PRO A 87 4.77 3.74 -5.20
C PRO A 87 4.46 4.17 -3.76
N ALA A 88 3.53 3.47 -3.11
CA ALA A 88 3.08 3.78 -1.76
C ALA A 88 2.59 2.50 -1.06
N VAL A 89 2.96 2.37 0.21
CA VAL A 89 2.50 1.33 1.12
C VAL A 89 2.44 1.92 2.53
N ALA A 90 1.34 1.70 3.24
CA ALA A 90 1.18 2.19 4.60
C ALA A 90 0.21 1.33 5.41
N ILE A 91 0.39 1.36 6.73
CA ILE A 91 -0.48 0.70 7.71
C ILE A 91 -1.13 1.80 8.55
N GLN A 92 -2.43 1.69 8.78
CA GLN A 92 -3.16 2.61 9.63
C GLN A 92 -2.66 2.49 11.08
N LYS A 93 -2.44 3.64 11.73
CA LYS A 93 -1.74 3.78 13.03
C LYS A 93 -2.17 2.78 14.12
N PRO A 94 -3.48 2.47 14.32
CA PRO A 94 -3.91 1.50 15.34
C PRO A 94 -3.42 0.06 15.12
N PHE A 95 -3.03 -0.28 13.88
CA PHE A 95 -2.58 -1.63 13.50
C PHE A 95 -1.05 -1.76 13.43
N TRP A 96 -0.32 -0.74 13.85
CA TRP A 96 1.13 -0.78 13.88
C TRP A 96 1.65 -1.88 14.80
N GLY A 97 2.58 -2.69 14.29
CA GLY A 97 3.15 -3.82 14.99
C GLY A 97 2.20 -5.00 15.21
N LYS A 98 0.96 -4.93 14.70
CA LYS A 98 -0.06 -5.98 14.84
C LYS A 98 -0.02 -7.00 13.67
N PRO A 99 -0.61 -8.19 13.85
CA PRO A 99 -1.00 -8.79 15.14
C PRO A 99 0.20 -9.01 16.06
N ASP A 100 -0.06 -9.16 17.36
CA ASP A 100 0.97 -9.56 18.31
C ASP A 100 1.48 -10.97 17.97
N GLY A 101 2.78 -11.19 18.09
CA GLY A 101 3.40 -12.47 17.75
C GLY A 101 4.67 -12.34 16.92
N PRO A 102 5.02 -13.41 16.18
CA PRO A 102 6.18 -13.42 15.29
C PRO A 102 6.13 -12.30 14.24
N LYS A 103 7.30 -11.82 13.80
CA LYS A 103 7.38 -10.71 12.84
C LYS A 103 6.76 -11.08 11.49
N GLU A 104 6.82 -12.36 11.13
CA GLU A 104 6.35 -12.94 9.88
C GLU A 104 4.82 -12.91 9.79
N ASP A 105 4.13 -12.93 10.93
CA ASP A 105 2.68 -12.85 10.99
C ASP A 105 2.16 -11.39 11.03
N ARG A 106 3.05 -10.39 11.17
CA ARG A 106 2.65 -8.97 11.20
C ARG A 106 1.98 -8.54 9.92
N TYR A 107 1.05 -7.60 10.01
CA TYR A 107 0.33 -7.05 8.85
C TYR A 107 1.28 -6.46 7.80
N SER A 108 2.39 -5.84 8.22
CA SER A 108 3.43 -5.38 7.29
C SER A 108 4.00 -6.49 6.43
N SER A 109 4.28 -7.64 7.04
CA SER A 109 4.86 -8.81 6.36
C SER A 109 3.83 -9.43 5.42
N GLN A 110 2.58 -9.56 5.87
CA GLN A 110 1.49 -10.05 5.02
C GLN A 110 1.24 -9.17 3.79
N ILE A 111 1.31 -7.84 3.94
CA ILE A 111 1.17 -6.88 2.84
C ILE A 111 2.34 -7.00 1.86
N LEU A 112 3.57 -7.03 2.36
CA LEU A 112 4.76 -7.15 1.51
C LEU A 112 4.85 -8.49 0.79
N ASP A 113 4.36 -9.58 1.39
CA ASP A 113 4.29 -10.90 0.74
C ASP A 113 3.22 -10.98 -0.37
N HIS A 114 2.29 -10.04 -0.41
CA HIS A 114 1.27 -9.95 -1.46
C HIS A 114 1.72 -9.08 -2.64
N LEU A 115 2.48 -8.01 -2.37
CA LEU A 115 2.99 -7.08 -3.38
C LEU A 115 4.14 -7.70 -4.20
#